data_AF-A0A7V8DB45-F1
#
_entry.id   AF-A0A7V8DB45-F1
#
_cell.length_a   1.000
_cell.length_b   1.000
_cell.length_c   1.000
_cell.angle_alpha   90.00
_cell.angle_beta   90.00
_cell.angle_gamma   90.00
#
_symmetry.space_group_name_H-M   'P 1'
#
loop_
_entity.id
_entity.type
_entity.pdbx_description
1 polymer ?
#
loop_
_entity_poly.entity_id
_entity_poly.type
_entity_poly.pdbx_seq_one_letter_code
_entity_poly.pdbx_strand_id
1 'polypeptide(L)'
;MLSAFGANGLLRGTTSIKQALGAYLLITLGVVVISIPMGISWWKQIDEAARDAHKTAWFWGGSIGMTVAILIAALNLFFDGALLTRLGEIYHISDIQKFGFEIGLLNVIVFMGLGYMIHWGLWWQQRR
;
A
#
# COMPACT_ATOMS: atom_id res chain seq x y z
N MET A 1 -47.73 1.76 2.17
CA MET A 1 -46.86 0.69 2.73
C MET A 1 -45.57 0.44 1.92
N LEU A 2 -45.41 0.96 0.70
CA LEU A 2 -44.18 0.81 -0.11
C LEU A 2 -43.04 1.79 0.24
N SER A 3 -43.29 2.88 0.98
CA SER A 3 -42.27 3.88 1.34
C SER A 3 -41.39 3.48 2.55
N ALA A 4 -41.84 2.55 3.39
CA ALA A 4 -41.11 2.12 4.60
C ALA A 4 -40.02 1.08 4.32
N PHE A 5 -40.09 0.37 3.19
CA PHE A 5 -39.09 -0.64 2.80
C PHE A 5 -37.79 0.00 2.26
N GLY A 6 -37.92 1.08 1.50
CA GLY A 6 -36.77 1.82 0.94
C GLY A 6 -35.92 2.53 2.01
N ALA A 7 -36.56 3.17 2.99
CA ALA A 7 -35.87 3.87 4.07
C ALA A 7 -35.11 2.89 4.99
N ASN A 8 -35.73 1.77 5.37
CA ASN A 8 -35.09 0.77 6.22
C ASN A 8 -33.93 0.03 5.53
N GLY A 9 -34.02 -0.22 4.22
CA GLY A 9 -32.92 -0.78 3.42
C GLY A 9 -31.72 0.16 3.32
N LEU A 10 -31.97 1.45 3.07
CA LEU A 10 -30.92 2.48 2.97
C LEU A 10 -30.22 2.71 4.33
N LEU A 11 -30.97 2.74 5.42
CA LEU A 11 -30.43 2.88 6.78
C LEU A 11 -29.61 1.65 7.21
N ARG A 12 -30.04 0.44 6.86
CA ARG A 12 -29.24 -0.79 7.09
C ARG A 12 -27.97 -0.82 6.25
N GLY A 13 -28.04 -0.43 4.96
CA GLY A 13 -26.86 -0.37 4.09
C GLY A 13 -25.81 0.64 4.56
N THR A 14 -26.24 1.84 4.96
CA THR A 14 -25.34 2.86 5.50
C THR A 14 -24.73 2.47 6.85
N THR A 15 -25.50 1.77 7.70
CA THR A 15 -25.01 1.24 8.99
C THR A 15 -23.94 0.16 8.77
N SER A 16 -24.15 -0.74 7.81
CA SER A 16 -23.18 -1.79 7.45
C SER A 16 -21.87 -1.23 6.90
N ILE A 17 -21.92 -0.23 6.02
CA ILE A 17 -20.70 0.42 5.48
C ILE A 17 -19.92 1.12 6.59
N LYS A 18 -20.59 1.86 7.48
CA LYS A 18 -19.94 2.53 8.62
C LYS A 18 -19.26 1.53 9.55
N GLN A 19 -19.89 0.39 9.80
CA GLN A 19 -19.31 -0.69 10.62
C GLN A 19 -18.08 -1.30 9.94
N ALA A 20 -18.14 -1.57 8.63
CA ALA A 20 -17.01 -2.09 7.87
C ALA A 20 -15.82 -1.12 7.86
N LEU A 21 -16.08 0.17 7.64
CA LEU A 21 -15.06 1.23 7.73
C LEU A 21 -14.47 1.33 9.14
N GLY A 22 -15.33 1.28 10.17
CA GLY A 22 -14.88 1.28 11.57
C GLY A 22 -13.98 0.09 11.88
N ALA A 23 -14.35 -1.12 11.47
CA ALA A 23 -13.54 -2.31 11.64
C ALA A 23 -12.19 -2.22 10.90
N TYR A 24 -12.21 -1.76 9.65
CA TYR A 24 -10.99 -1.55 8.85
C TYR A 24 -10.03 -0.56 9.53
N LEU A 25 -10.53 0.58 10.00
CA LEU A 25 -9.72 1.58 10.70
C LEU A 25 -9.14 1.03 12.01
N LEU A 26 -9.94 0.32 12.80
CA LEU A 26 -9.47 -0.29 14.05
C LEU A 26 -8.37 -1.33 13.81
N ILE A 27 -8.54 -2.19 12.80
CA ILE A 27 -7.52 -3.18 12.43
C ILE A 27 -6.24 -2.47 11.99
N THR A 28 -6.36 -1.46 11.12
CA THR A 28 -5.21 -0.70 10.62
C THR A 28 -4.45 0.00 11.76
N LEU A 29 -5.17 0.68 12.66
CA LEU A 29 -4.60 1.30 13.86
C LEU A 29 -3.94 0.27 14.77
N GLY A 30 -4.60 -0.87 15.00
CA GLY A 30 -4.04 -1.96 15.79
C GLY A 30 -2.71 -2.47 15.23
N VAL A 31 -2.64 -2.69 13.92
CA VAL A 31 -1.40 -3.09 13.24
C VAL A 31 -0.31 -2.04 13.42
N VAL A 32 -0.61 -0.75 13.23
CA VAL A 32 0.36 0.34 13.42
C VAL A 32 0.86 0.38 14.86
N VAL A 33 -0.04 0.35 15.83
CA VAL A 33 0.30 0.43 17.26
C VAL A 33 1.17 -0.76 17.70
N ILE A 34 0.91 -1.96 17.18
CA ILE A 34 1.68 -3.17 17.50
C ILE A 34 3.03 -3.19 16.76
N SER A 35 3.09 -2.67 15.53
CA SER A 35 4.31 -2.68 14.72
C SER A 35 5.46 -1.88 15.34
N ILE A 36 5.17 -0.78 16.03
CA ILE A 36 6.18 0.09 16.66
C ILE A 36 6.97 -0.64 17.75
N PRO A 37 6.36 -1.19 18.82
CA PRO A 37 7.09 -1.90 19.87
C PRO A 37 7.77 -3.17 19.33
N MET A 38 7.16 -3.88 18.38
CA MET A 38 7.81 -5.01 17.71
C MET A 38 9.07 -4.58 16.97
N GLY A 39 9.01 -3.50 16.20
CA GLY A 39 10.14 -2.93 15.48
C GLY A 39 11.26 -2.48 16.42
N ILE A 40 10.93 -1.80 17.52
CA ILE A 40 11.90 -1.40 18.55
C ILE A 40 12.56 -2.63 19.19
N SER A 41 11.77 -3.64 19.55
CA SER A 41 12.28 -4.88 20.16
C SER A 41 13.21 -5.61 19.21
N TRP A 42 12.82 -5.76 17.94
CA TRP A 42 13.65 -6.39 16.91
C TRP A 42 14.94 -5.60 16.66
N TRP A 43 14.85 -4.27 16.56
CA TRP A 43 16.02 -3.41 16.34
C TRP A 43 17.08 -3.56 17.43
N LYS A 44 16.66 -3.72 18.69
CA LYS A 44 17.56 -3.95 19.83
C LYS A 44 18.29 -5.30 19.78
N GLN A 45 17.70 -6.30 19.12
CA GLN A 45 18.24 -7.66 19.07
C GLN A 45 19.22 -7.91 17.92
N ILE A 46 19.08 -7.18 16.81
CA ILE A 46 19.98 -7.33 15.67
C ILE A 46 21.35 -6.67 15.90
N ASP A 47 22.39 -7.26 15.30
CA ASP A 47 23.76 -6.74 15.34
C ASP A 47 23.91 -5.42 14.54
N GLU A 48 25.06 -4.76 14.72
CA GLU A 48 25.35 -3.48 14.05
C GLU A 48 25.44 -3.61 12.53
N ALA A 49 25.95 -4.73 12.01
CA ALA A 49 26.08 -4.95 10.58
C ALA A 49 24.70 -5.12 9.91
N ALA A 50 23.78 -5.82 10.57
CA ALA A 50 22.39 -5.98 10.17
C ALA A 50 21.64 -4.65 10.23
N ARG A 51 21.87 -3.82 11.25
CA ARG A 51 21.29 -2.47 11.33
C ARG A 51 21.76 -1.59 10.18
N ASP A 52 23.05 -1.62 9.88
CA ASP A 52 23.60 -0.80 8.80
C ASP A 52 23.08 -1.20 7.43
N ALA A 53 23.01 -2.51 7.21
CA ALA A 53 22.42 -3.09 6.02
C ALA A 53 20.91 -2.82 5.90
N HIS A 54 20.16 -2.84 7.00
CA HIS A 54 18.73 -2.51 6.98
C HIS A 54 18.50 -1.06 6.56
N LYS A 55 19.27 -0.10 7.11
CA LYS A 55 19.19 1.32 6.69
C LYS A 55 19.60 1.49 5.23
N THR A 56 20.66 0.80 4.81
CA THR A 56 21.16 0.84 3.43
C THR A 56 20.13 0.28 2.45
N ALA A 57 19.51 -0.86 2.79
CA ALA A 57 18.43 -1.46 2.03
C ALA A 57 17.22 -0.54 1.94
N TRP A 58 16.86 0.13 3.04
CA TRP A 58 15.77 1.12 3.05
C TRP A 58 16.08 2.31 2.16
N PHE A 59 17.28 2.88 2.27
CA PHE A 59 17.70 4.03 1.46
C PHE A 59 17.71 3.69 -0.03
N TRP A 60 18.43 2.64 -0.44
CA TRP A 60 18.55 2.28 -1.86
C TRP A 60 17.27 1.67 -2.41
N GLY A 61 16.70 0.70 -1.71
CA GLY A 61 15.47 0.02 -2.13
C GLY A 61 14.28 0.98 -2.20
N GLY A 62 14.16 1.85 -1.20
CA GLY A 62 13.14 2.90 -1.17
C GLY A 62 13.34 3.94 -2.27
N SER A 63 14.56 4.44 -2.48
CA SER A 63 14.82 5.44 -3.54
C SER A 63 14.57 4.89 -4.94
N ILE A 64 15.10 3.70 -5.25
CA ILE A 64 14.89 3.05 -6.55
C ILE A 64 13.41 2.73 -6.76
N GLY A 65 12.74 2.17 -5.75
CA GLY A 65 11.31 1.88 -5.81
C GLY A 65 10.46 3.12 -6.04
N MET A 66 10.76 4.22 -5.35
CA MET A 66 10.12 5.52 -5.55
C MET A 66 10.35 6.04 -6.98
N THR A 67 11.57 5.98 -7.49
CA THR A 67 11.87 6.38 -8.87
C THR A 67 11.04 5.59 -9.88
N VAL A 68 10.94 4.27 -9.73
CA VAL A 68 10.11 3.42 -10.59
C VAL A 68 8.63 3.83 -10.50
N ALA A 69 8.12 4.06 -9.29
CA ALA A 69 6.73 4.47 -9.11
C ALA A 69 6.43 5.83 -9.77
N ILE A 70 7.35 6.80 -9.66
CA ILE A 70 7.26 8.10 -10.32
C ILE A 70 7.32 7.95 -11.84
N LEU A 71 8.20 7.10 -12.37
CA LEU A 71 8.28 6.84 -13.80
C LEU A 71 6.97 6.27 -14.35
N ILE A 72 6.34 5.33 -13.63
CA ILE A 72 5.03 4.78 -14.03
C ILE A 72 3.96 5.89 -14.02
N ALA A 73 3.94 6.74 -12.99
CA ALA A 73 3.01 7.87 -12.92
C ALA A 73 3.24 8.87 -14.06
N ALA A 74 4.50 9.20 -14.36
CA ALA A 74 4.89 10.10 -15.45
C ALA A 74 4.52 9.52 -16.82
N LEU A 75 4.74 8.22 -17.04
CA LEU A 75 4.31 7.53 -18.27
C LEU A 75 2.78 7.57 -18.41
N ASN A 76 2.05 7.30 -17.33
CA ASN A 76 0.59 7.40 -17.36
C ASN A 76 0.13 8.83 -17.71
N LEU A 77 0.78 9.86 -17.17
CA LEU A 77 0.48 11.25 -17.52
C LEU A 77 0.84 11.57 -18.98
N PHE A 78 2.00 11.10 -19.46
CA PHE A 78 2.47 11.32 -20.82
C PHE A 78 1.54 10.71 -21.88
N PHE A 79 0.88 9.60 -21.55
CA PHE A 79 -0.10 8.93 -22.40
C PHE A 79 -1.55 9.26 -22.02
N ASP A 80 -1.84 10.44 -21.47
CA ASP A 80 -3.19 10.93 -21.18
C ASP A 80 -4.05 9.95 -20.34
N GLY A 81 -3.42 9.26 -19.39
CA GLY A 81 -4.09 8.29 -18.52
C GLY A 81 -4.30 6.91 -19.14
N ALA A 82 -3.77 6.62 -20.33
CA ALA A 82 -3.97 5.36 -21.02
C ALA A 82 -3.54 4.14 -20.20
N LEU A 83 -2.50 4.26 -19.37
CA LEU A 83 -1.99 3.15 -18.56
C LEU A 83 -3.01 2.73 -17.50
N LEU A 84 -3.60 3.69 -16.78
CA LEU A 84 -4.72 3.44 -15.86
C LEU A 84 -5.94 2.90 -16.61
N THR A 85 -6.30 3.46 -17.77
CA THR A 85 -7.43 2.96 -18.58
C THR A 85 -7.24 1.50 -18.97
N ARG A 86 -6.04 1.11 -19.43
CA ARG A 86 -5.71 -0.29 -19.74
C ARG A 86 -5.80 -1.20 -18.54
N LEU A 87 -5.35 -0.75 -17.36
CA LEU A 87 -5.52 -1.52 -16.12
C LEU A 87 -7.03 -1.70 -15.80
N GLY A 88 -7.85 -0.67 -16.00
CA GLY A 88 -9.30 -0.75 -15.82
C GLY A 88 -9.95 -1.77 -16.74
N GLU A 89 -9.51 -1.83 -18.00
CA GLU A 89 -9.96 -2.85 -18.97
C GLU A 89 -9.57 -4.27 -18.54
N ILE A 90 -8.31 -4.48 -18.11
CA ILE A 90 -7.79 -5.78 -17.68
C ILE A 90 -8.52 -6.30 -16.44
N TYR A 91 -8.78 -5.44 -15.46
CA TYR A 91 -9.42 -5.81 -14.19
C TYR A 91 -10.94 -5.61 -14.18
N HIS A 92 -11.54 -5.22 -15.31
CA HIS A 92 -12.96 -4.93 -15.44
C HIS A 92 -13.49 -3.88 -14.44
N ILE A 93 -12.69 -2.85 -14.19
CA ILE A 93 -13.03 -1.75 -13.28
C ILE A 93 -13.44 -0.53 -14.10
N SER A 94 -14.75 -0.25 -14.13
CA SER A 94 -15.27 1.00 -14.69
C SER A 94 -14.80 2.20 -13.87
N ASP A 95 -14.56 3.33 -14.53
CA ASP A 95 -14.13 4.59 -13.89
C ASP A 95 -12.85 4.49 -13.05
N ILE A 96 -11.91 3.60 -13.41
CA ILE A 96 -10.65 3.40 -12.66
C ILE A 96 -9.86 4.70 -12.41
N GLN A 97 -10.01 5.69 -13.28
CA GLN A 97 -9.38 7.02 -13.15
C GLN A 97 -9.77 7.73 -11.84
N LYS A 98 -10.97 7.45 -11.28
CA LYS A 98 -11.41 8.01 -9.98
C LYS A 98 -10.53 7.54 -8.81
N PHE A 99 -9.84 6.41 -8.97
CA PHE A 99 -8.95 5.82 -7.97
C PHE A 99 -7.47 6.08 -8.28
N GLY A 100 -7.15 6.94 -9.25
CA GLY A 100 -5.77 7.14 -9.71
C GLY A 100 -4.81 7.59 -8.61
N PHE A 101 -5.30 8.38 -7.64
CA PHE A 101 -4.50 8.82 -6.49
C PHE A 101 -4.19 7.66 -5.54
N GLU A 102 -5.21 6.89 -5.14
CA GLU A 102 -5.07 5.76 -4.23
C GLU A 102 -4.21 4.65 -4.86
N ILE A 103 -4.40 4.38 -6.15
CA ILE A 103 -3.56 3.45 -6.92
C ILE A 103 -2.12 3.97 -6.94
N GLY A 104 -1.90 5.27 -7.14
CA GLY A 104 -0.58 5.90 -7.10
C GLY A 104 0.11 5.74 -5.74
N LEU A 105 -0.62 5.97 -4.64
CA LEU A 105 -0.10 5.76 -3.28
C LEU A 105 0.30 4.31 -3.03
N LEU A 106 -0.55 3.36 -3.41
CA LEU A 106 -0.24 1.93 -3.28
C LEU A 106 0.95 1.54 -4.15
N ASN A 107 1.02 2.06 -5.37
CA ASN A 107 2.12 1.83 -6.30
C ASN A 107 3.48 2.21 -5.68
N VAL A 108 3.55 3.40 -5.07
CA VAL A 108 4.75 3.86 -4.36
C VAL A 108 5.15 2.90 -3.24
N ILE A 109 4.21 2.54 -2.37
CA ILE A 109 4.49 1.65 -1.23
C ILE A 109 4.96 0.27 -1.70
N VAL A 110 4.31 -0.28 -2.74
CA VAL A 110 4.66 -1.58 -3.31
C VAL A 110 6.08 -1.56 -3.88
N PHE A 111 6.42 -0.60 -4.72
CA PHE A 111 7.75 -0.56 -5.33
C PHE A 111 8.87 -0.26 -4.33
N MET A 112 8.63 0.65 -3.36
CA MET A 112 9.58 0.87 -2.26
C MET A 112 9.79 -0.40 -1.42
N GLY A 113 8.68 -1.08 -1.08
CA GLY A 113 8.71 -2.32 -0.32
C GLY A 113 9.45 -3.43 -1.07
N LEU A 114 9.19 -3.62 -2.36
CA LEU A 114 9.89 -4.59 -3.20
C LEU A 114 11.38 -4.28 -3.30
N GLY A 115 11.75 -3.02 -3.58
CA GLY A 115 13.15 -2.62 -3.63
C GLY A 115 13.89 -2.88 -2.32
N TYR A 116 13.26 -2.54 -1.19
CA TYR A 116 13.76 -2.85 0.15
C TYR A 116 13.93 -4.36 0.36
N MET A 117 12.88 -5.16 0.07
CA MET A 117 12.90 -6.61 0.30
C MET A 117 13.93 -7.33 -0.57
N ILE A 118 14.15 -6.88 -1.80
CA ILE A 118 15.20 -7.42 -2.69
C ILE A 118 16.57 -7.14 -2.09
N HIS A 119 16.87 -5.88 -1.76
CA HIS A 119 18.18 -5.51 -1.23
C HIS A 119 18.46 -6.21 0.11
N TRP A 120 17.47 -6.23 1.00
CA TRP A 120 17.57 -6.90 2.29
C TRP A 120 17.73 -8.41 2.15
N GLY A 121 16.96 -9.05 1.27
CA GLY A 121 17.05 -10.49 1.02
C GLY A 121 18.40 -10.91 0.44
N LEU A 122 18.93 -10.15 -0.52
CA LEU A 122 20.25 -10.40 -1.11
C LEU A 122 21.37 -10.34 -0.07
N TRP A 123 21.30 -9.38 0.88
CA TRP A 123 22.28 -9.27 1.97
C TRP A 123 22.31 -10.51 2.86
N TRP A 124 21.13 -11.10 3.15
CA TRP A 124 21.04 -12.35 3.91
C TRP A 124 21.53 -13.56 3.12
N GLN A 125 21.26 -13.61 1.81
CA GLN A 125 21.74 -14.71 0.95
C GLN A 125 23.27 -14.75 0.87
N GLN A 126 23.93 -13.59 0.88
CA GLN A 126 25.40 -13.50 0.88
C GLN A 126 26.05 -13.93 2.20
N ARG A 127 25.26 -14.09 3.26
CA ARG A 127 25.72 -14.47 4.62
C ARG A 127 25.28 -15.86 5.06
N ARG A 128 24.67 -16.64 4.15
CA ARG A 128 24.48 -18.08 4.31
C ARG A 128 25.68 -18.81 3.72
#